data_AF-X8D9U2-F1
#
_entry.id   AF-X8D9U2-F1
#
_cell.length_a   1.000
_cell.length_b   1.000
_cell.length_c   1.000
_cell.angle_alpha   90.00
_cell.angle_beta   90.00
_cell.angle_gamma   90.00
#
_symmetry.space_group_name_H-M   'P 1'
#
loop_
_entity.id
_entity.type
_entity.pdbx_description
1 polymer ?
#
loop_
_entity_poly.entity_id
_entity_poly.type
_entity_poly.pdbx_seq_one_letter_code
_entity_poly.pdbx_strand_id
1 'polypeptide(L)'
;MRTVINGRDTYRMQLVCDGRPSRRYPVGEGRVSFDLGPSQIAVAVERSDGSWSGWVEPLADAIRLDTLRLRRTQRHLDRQHRAGSPDCFRSDGTHTWVRCGWRRSAAAMRTTRQVAELHRRLAEHRKTLHGRWATG
;
A
#
# COMPACT_ATOMS: atom_id res chain seq x y z
N MET A 1 -17.13 9.33 -6.29
CA MET A 1 -15.73 9.14 -6.76
C MET A 1 -15.67 7.91 -7.67
N ARG A 2 -14.99 8.00 -8.82
CA ARG A 2 -14.74 6.84 -9.72
C ARG A 2 -13.49 6.09 -9.26
N THR A 3 -13.52 4.76 -9.26
CA THR A 3 -12.37 3.89 -8.97
C THR A 3 -12.40 2.69 -9.89
N VAL A 4 -11.24 2.24 -10.37
CA VAL A 4 -11.12 1.04 -11.19
C VAL A 4 -10.85 -0.16 -10.28
N ILE A 5 -11.68 -1.20 -10.35
CA ILE A 5 -11.52 -2.46 -9.58
C ILE A 5 -11.53 -3.63 -10.56
N ASN A 6 -10.50 -4.48 -10.50
CA ASN A 6 -10.33 -5.60 -11.44
C ASN A 6 -10.47 -5.18 -12.93
N GLY A 7 -10.04 -3.96 -13.26
CA GLY A 7 -10.13 -3.41 -14.62
C GLY A 7 -11.52 -2.90 -15.04
N ARG A 8 -12.47 -2.76 -14.12
CA ARG A 8 -13.81 -2.20 -14.37
C ARG A 8 -14.02 -0.91 -13.60
N ASP A 9 -14.69 0.06 -14.22
CA ASP A 9 -15.08 1.30 -13.55
C ASP A 9 -16.15 1.01 -12.49
N THR A 10 -15.93 1.53 -11.29
CA THR A 10 -16.83 1.42 -10.14
C THR A 10 -17.05 2.81 -9.55
N TYR A 11 -18.29 3.13 -9.20
CA TYR A 11 -18.68 4.42 -8.63
C TYR A 11 -19.09 4.25 -7.18
N ARG A 12 -18.57 5.12 -6.31
CA ARG A 12 -18.90 5.15 -4.88
C ARG A 12 -19.55 6.47 -4.51
N MET A 13 -20.57 6.38 -3.66
CA MET A 13 -21.22 7.49 -2.97
C MET A 13 -20.95 7.34 -1.47
N GLN A 14 -20.61 8.44 -0.80
CA GLN A 14 -20.37 8.47 0.64
C GLN A 14 -21.44 9.35 1.29
N LEU A 15 -22.11 8.81 2.30
CA LEU A 15 -22.97 9.57 3.18
C LEU A 15 -22.15 10.01 4.39
N VAL A 16 -22.23 11.30 4.74
CA VAL A 16 -21.64 11.86 5.95
C VAL A 16 -22.78 12.23 6.88
N CYS A 17 -22.76 11.70 8.10
CA CYS A 17 -23.76 11.98 9.12
C CYS A 17 -23.10 12.73 10.28
N ASP A 18 -23.80 13.72 10.83
CA ASP A 18 -23.35 14.40 12.04
C ASP A 18 -23.54 13.51 13.27
N GLY A 19 -22.58 13.58 14.19
CA GLY A 19 -22.61 12.85 15.45
C GLY A 19 -21.43 13.20 16.35
N ARG A 20 -21.59 13.03 17.66
CA ARG A 20 -20.48 13.13 18.63
C ARG A 20 -20.03 11.72 19.00
N PRO A 21 -18.74 11.38 18.89
CA PRO A 21 -18.25 10.07 19.31
C PRO A 21 -18.42 9.91 20.82
N SER A 22 -18.94 8.78 21.26
CA SER A 22 -19.06 8.45 22.67
C SER A 22 -17.68 8.24 23.29
N ARG A 23 -17.34 8.97 24.35
CA ARG A 23 -16.11 8.72 25.12
C ARG A 23 -16.27 7.41 25.90
N ARG A 24 -15.48 6.40 25.54
CA ARG A 24 -15.45 5.10 26.24
C ARG A 24 -14.50 5.08 27.43
N TYR A 25 -13.40 5.84 27.35
CA TYR A 25 -12.35 5.89 28.37
C TYR A 25 -11.94 7.34 28.68
N PRO A 26 -11.53 7.66 29.93
CA PRO A 26 -10.91 8.93 30.26
C PRO A 26 -9.54 9.07 29.58
N VAL A 27 -9.13 10.31 29.28
CA VAL A 27 -7.82 10.61 28.69
C VAL A 27 -6.78 10.64 29.81
N GLY A 28 -5.70 9.86 29.70
CA GLY A 28 -4.57 9.90 30.62
C GLY A 28 -3.61 11.06 30.33
N GLU A 29 -2.81 11.45 31.33
CA GLU A 29 -1.87 12.60 31.25
C GLU A 29 -0.49 12.24 30.64
N GLY A 30 -0.20 10.95 30.44
CA GLY A 30 1.08 10.50 29.90
C GLY A 30 1.25 10.81 28.41
N ARG A 31 2.51 10.98 27.96
CA ARG A 31 2.81 11.10 26.52
C ARG A 31 3.00 9.74 25.89
N VAL A 32 2.34 9.58 24.75
CA VAL A 32 2.52 8.44 23.85
C VAL A 32 2.75 8.98 22.44
N SER A 33 3.75 8.47 21.75
CA SER A 33 3.97 8.73 20.33
C SER A 33 3.82 7.43 19.53
N PHE A 34 3.24 7.58 18.34
CA PHE A 34 3.03 6.49 17.39
C PHE A 34 3.70 6.84 16.07
N ASP A 35 4.51 5.93 15.53
CA ASP A 35 4.99 5.98 14.15
C ASP A 35 4.38 4.82 13.36
N LEU A 36 3.64 5.17 12.31
CA LEU A 36 2.89 4.24 11.49
C LEU A 36 3.71 3.89 10.25
N GLY A 37 4.44 2.78 10.34
CA GLY A 37 5.13 2.18 9.22
C GLY A 37 4.18 1.40 8.28
N PRO A 38 4.64 1.04 7.07
CA PRO A 38 3.82 0.37 6.05
C PRO A 38 3.33 -1.03 6.45
N SER A 39 3.93 -1.67 7.45
CA SER A 39 3.55 -2.99 7.97
C SER A 39 3.74 -3.13 9.48
N GLN A 40 4.09 -2.05 10.18
CA GLN A 40 4.45 -2.06 11.60
C GLN A 40 4.04 -0.74 12.23
N ILE A 41 3.74 -0.77 13.54
CA ILE A 41 3.53 0.42 14.36
C ILE A 41 4.64 0.44 15.39
N ALA A 42 5.41 1.52 15.44
CA ALA A 42 6.28 1.80 16.58
C ALA A 42 5.51 2.62 17.61
N VAL A 43 5.53 2.14 18.86
CA VAL A 43 4.90 2.79 20.00
C VAL A 43 6.01 3.23 20.95
N ALA A 44 5.97 4.47 21.41
CA ALA A 44 6.82 4.95 22.49
C ALA A 44 5.98 5.65 23.56
N VAL A 45 6.21 5.27 24.81
CA VAL A 45 5.46 5.72 25.99
C VAL A 45 6.43 6.32 26.99
N GLU A 46 6.16 7.56 27.39
CA GLU A 46 6.84 8.23 28.51
C GLU A 46 6.31 7.66 29.83
N ARG A 47 7.24 7.22 30.69
CA ARG A 47 6.93 6.74 32.04
C ARG A 47 6.90 7.90 33.03
N SER A 48 6.30 7.65 34.18
CA SER A 48 6.20 8.63 35.28
C SER A 48 7.54 9.10 35.81
N ASP A 49 8.62 8.34 35.61
CA ASP A 49 10.00 8.69 35.99
C ASP A 49 10.76 9.47 34.90
N GLY A 50 10.10 9.85 33.80
CA GLY A 50 10.72 10.53 32.65
C GLY A 50 11.48 9.61 31.70
N SER A 51 11.54 8.29 31.96
CA SER A 51 12.11 7.32 31.04
C SER A 51 11.15 6.99 29.89
N TRP A 52 11.68 6.47 28.80
CA TRP A 52 10.88 6.03 27.65
C TRP A 52 10.89 4.51 27.53
N SER A 53 9.74 3.95 27.20
CA SER A 53 9.59 2.55 26.79
C SER A 53 8.99 2.47 25.40
N GLY A 54 9.43 1.52 24.59
CA GLY A 54 8.89 1.38 23.24
C GLY A 54 8.96 -0.04 22.72
N TRP A 55 8.05 -0.34 21.80
CA TRP A 55 7.97 -1.63 21.13
C TRP A 55 7.38 -1.45 19.72
N VAL A 56 7.52 -2.50 18.90
CA VAL A 56 7.00 -2.51 17.53
C VAL A 56 5.95 -3.61 17.42
N GLU A 57 4.75 -3.23 17.01
CA GLU A 57 3.66 -4.14 16.72
C GLU A 57 3.57 -4.41 15.21
N PRO A 58 3.46 -5.67 14.76
CA PRO A 58 3.18 -5.97 13.36
C PRO A 58 1.76 -5.52 12.99
N LEU A 59 1.62 -4.72 11.93
CA LEU A 59 0.34 -4.20 11.48
C LEU A 59 -0.50 -5.24 10.72
N ALA A 60 0.14 -6.17 9.98
CA ALA A 60 -0.49 -7.39 9.45
C ALA A 60 0.47 -8.26 8.61
N ASP A 61 0.48 -9.56 8.86
CA ASP A 61 1.13 -10.57 7.99
C ASP A 61 0.57 -10.62 6.56
N ALA A 62 -0.72 -10.30 6.39
CA ALA A 62 -1.38 -10.28 5.08
C ALA A 62 -0.82 -9.19 4.14
N ILE A 63 -0.43 -8.01 4.67
CA ILE A 63 0.26 -6.96 3.90
C ILE A 63 1.57 -7.50 3.30
N ARG A 64 2.31 -8.30 4.09
CA ARG A 64 3.60 -8.88 3.67
C ARG A 64 3.44 -9.86 2.51
N LEU A 65 2.39 -10.67 2.50
CA LEU A 65 2.09 -11.60 1.41
C LEU A 65 1.77 -10.87 0.10
N ASP A 66 0.93 -9.84 0.16
CA ASP A 66 0.54 -9.07 -1.03
C ASP A 66 1.70 -8.24 -1.61
N THR A 67 2.60 -7.71 -0.77
CA THR A 67 3.81 -7.01 -1.24
C THR A 67 4.79 -7.96 -1.95
N LEU A 68 4.96 -9.19 -1.47
CA LEU A 68 5.75 -10.21 -2.18
C LEU A 68 5.15 -10.53 -3.55
N ARG A 69 3.83 -10.70 -3.61
CA ARG A 69 3.11 -10.96 -4.86
C ARG A 69 3.26 -9.80 -5.84
N LEU A 70 3.08 -8.56 -5.38
CA LEU A 70 3.28 -7.35 -6.18
C LEU A 70 4.68 -7.30 -6.79
N ARG A 71 5.72 -7.52 -5.97
CA ARG A 71 7.11 -7.52 -6.44
C ARG A 71 7.35 -8.56 -7.53
N ARG A 72 6.80 -9.77 -7.38
CA ARG A 72 6.92 -10.85 -8.37
C ARG A 72 6.22 -10.47 -9.68
N THR A 73 5.00 -9.93 -9.62
CA THR A 73 4.25 -9.51 -10.81
C THR A 73 4.92 -8.32 -11.51
N GLN A 74 5.49 -7.37 -10.76
CA GLN A 74 6.24 -6.25 -11.34
C GLN A 74 7.48 -6.72 -12.11
N ARG A 75 8.24 -7.67 -11.53
CA ARG A 75 9.39 -8.28 -12.23
C ARG A 75 8.97 -9.07 -13.47
N HIS A 76 7.80 -9.70 -13.44
CA HIS A 76 7.26 -10.37 -14.63
C HIS A 76 6.93 -9.35 -15.73
N LEU A 77 6.27 -8.23 -15.39
CA LEU A 77 5.98 -7.15 -16.32
C LEU A 77 7.27 -6.54 -16.90
N ASP A 78 8.29 -6.36 -16.07
CA ASP A 78 9.60 -5.86 -16.46
C ASP A 78 10.31 -6.81 -17.46
N ARG A 79 10.23 -8.13 -17.25
CA ARG A 79 10.71 -9.11 -18.24
C ARG A 79 9.91 -9.08 -19.55
N GLN A 80 8.58 -8.92 -19.47
CA GLN A 80 7.74 -8.75 -20.67
C GLN A 80 8.11 -7.46 -21.44
N HIS A 81 8.49 -6.41 -20.72
CA HIS A 81 8.96 -5.17 -21.33
C HIS A 81 10.31 -5.38 -22.05
N ARG A 82 11.29 -5.97 -21.38
CA ARG A 82 12.61 -6.26 -21.99
C ARG A 82 12.49 -7.14 -23.23
N ALA A 83 11.67 -8.19 -23.16
CA ALA A 83 11.47 -9.09 -24.30
C ALA A 83 10.62 -8.46 -25.43
N GLY A 84 9.63 -7.65 -25.07
CA GLY A 84 8.68 -7.08 -26.03
C GLY A 84 9.12 -5.75 -26.65
N SER A 85 10.19 -5.14 -26.16
CA SER A 85 10.76 -3.92 -26.71
C SER A 85 12.27 -3.87 -26.44
N PRO A 86 13.05 -4.82 -27.00
CA PRO A 86 14.49 -4.87 -26.78
C PRO A 86 15.19 -3.56 -27.18
N ASP A 87 14.69 -2.85 -28.20
CA ASP A 87 15.18 -1.54 -28.63
C ASP A 87 15.06 -0.44 -27.56
N CYS A 88 14.23 -0.64 -26.52
CA CYS A 88 14.16 0.24 -25.37
C CYS A 88 15.36 0.07 -24.42
N PHE A 89 16.25 -0.88 -24.65
CA PHE A 89 17.35 -1.20 -23.73
C PHE A 89 18.70 -1.16 -24.47
N ARG A 90 19.71 -0.61 -23.81
CA ARG A 90 21.09 -0.67 -24.29
C ARG A 90 21.64 -2.09 -24.13
N SER A 91 22.80 -2.36 -24.74
CA SER A 91 23.52 -3.64 -24.61
C SER A 91 23.86 -4.00 -23.15
N ASP A 92 24.05 -3.00 -22.29
CA ASP A 92 24.27 -3.17 -20.85
C ASP A 92 22.97 -3.38 -20.02
N GLY A 93 21.81 -3.39 -20.68
CA GLY A 93 20.50 -3.54 -20.04
C GLY A 93 19.88 -2.25 -19.50
N THR A 94 20.51 -1.09 -19.67
CA THR A 94 19.98 0.21 -19.25
C THR A 94 18.81 0.64 -20.13
N HIS A 95 17.71 1.06 -19.51
CA HIS A 95 16.52 1.54 -20.23
C HIS A 95 16.76 2.92 -20.89
N THR A 96 16.45 3.03 -22.18
CA THR A 96 16.60 4.24 -22.98
C THR A 96 15.26 4.98 -23.05
N TRP A 97 15.10 5.99 -22.19
CA TRP A 97 13.82 6.67 -21.95
C TRP A 97 13.24 7.38 -23.19
N VAL A 98 14.10 7.94 -24.05
CA VAL A 98 13.69 8.85 -25.15
C VAL A 98 13.14 8.12 -26.38
N ARG A 99 13.39 6.81 -26.52
CA ARG A 99 13.01 6.01 -27.70
C ARG A 99 12.13 4.81 -27.39
N CYS A 100 11.57 4.72 -26.18
CA CYS A 100 10.85 3.52 -25.81
C CYS A 100 9.41 3.48 -26.35
N GLY A 101 9.23 2.82 -27.49
CA GLY A 101 7.94 2.61 -28.15
C GLY A 101 7.25 1.29 -27.78
N TRP A 102 7.38 0.81 -26.55
CA TRP A 102 6.88 -0.53 -26.19
C TRP A 102 5.36 -0.67 -26.39
N ARG A 103 4.97 -1.37 -27.46
CA ARG A 103 3.59 -1.76 -27.72
C ARG A 103 3.25 -3.00 -26.90
N ARG A 104 2.57 -2.80 -25.77
CA ARG A 104 2.20 -3.88 -24.85
C ARG A 104 1.31 -4.91 -25.54
N SER A 105 1.71 -6.19 -25.45
CA SER A 105 0.86 -7.31 -25.86
C SER A 105 -0.37 -7.42 -24.94
N ALA A 106 -1.39 -8.17 -25.39
CA ALA A 106 -2.56 -8.46 -24.55
C ALA A 106 -2.17 -9.11 -23.20
N ALA A 107 -1.13 -9.97 -23.20
CA ALA A 107 -0.59 -10.56 -21.98
C ALA A 107 0.05 -9.52 -21.06
N ALA A 108 0.89 -8.62 -21.60
CA ALA A 108 1.50 -7.55 -20.83
C ALA A 108 0.44 -6.59 -20.25
N MET A 109 -0.61 -6.26 -21.01
CA MET A 109 -1.73 -5.46 -20.51
C MET A 109 -2.46 -6.14 -19.34
N ARG A 110 -2.66 -7.47 -19.38
CA ARG A 110 -3.23 -8.22 -18.25
C ARG A 110 -2.32 -8.14 -17.02
N THR A 111 -1.01 -8.31 -17.19
CA THR A 111 -0.04 -8.17 -16.10
C THR A 111 -0.07 -6.75 -15.49
N THR A 112 -0.13 -5.71 -16.33
CA THR A 112 -0.25 -4.31 -15.85
C THR A 112 -1.52 -4.10 -15.03
N ARG A 113 -2.67 -4.63 -15.47
CA ARG A 113 -3.92 -4.58 -14.69
C ARG A 113 -3.79 -5.31 -13.35
N GLN A 114 -3.10 -6.46 -13.34
CA GLN A 114 -2.86 -7.20 -12.11
C GLN A 114 -1.97 -6.44 -11.12
N VAL A 115 -0.91 -5.77 -11.60
CA VAL A 115 -0.08 -4.87 -10.78
C VAL A 115 -0.94 -3.76 -10.16
N ALA A 116 -1.76 -3.08 -10.97
CA ALA A 116 -2.62 -2.00 -10.51
C ALA A 116 -3.63 -2.48 -9.44
N GLU A 117 -4.24 -3.65 -9.64
CA GLU A 117 -5.16 -4.25 -8.67
C GLU A 117 -4.45 -4.64 -7.36
N LEU A 118 -3.23 -5.17 -7.41
CA LEU A 118 -2.44 -5.47 -6.21
C LEU A 118 -2.09 -4.20 -5.43
N HIS A 119 -1.70 -3.12 -6.12
CA HIS A 119 -1.50 -1.81 -5.48
C HIS A 119 -2.78 -1.30 -4.82
N ARG A 120 -3.92 -1.38 -5.50
CA ARG A 120 -5.22 -0.97 -4.96
C ARG A 120 -5.58 -1.75 -3.70
N ARG A 121 -5.42 -3.08 -3.72
CA ARG A 121 -5.70 -3.95 -2.56
C ARG A 121 -4.79 -3.62 -1.38
N LEU A 122 -3.50 -3.42 -1.61
CA LEU A 122 -2.57 -3.00 -0.56
C LEU A 122 -2.95 -1.66 0.05
N ALA A 123 -3.34 -0.67 -0.78
CA ALA A 123 -3.77 0.64 -0.29
C ALA A 123 -5.05 0.55 0.55
N GLU A 124 -6.06 -0.20 0.10
CA GLU A 124 -7.31 -0.39 0.86
C GLU A 124 -7.08 -1.20 2.14
N HIS A 125 -6.24 -2.24 2.09
CA HIS A 125 -5.94 -3.07 3.26
C HIS A 125 -5.23 -2.24 4.35
N ARG A 126 -4.30 -1.35 3.97
CA ARG A 126 -3.69 -0.38 4.90
C ARG A 126 -4.76 0.49 5.56
N LYS A 127 -5.68 1.09 4.78
CA LYS A 127 -6.78 1.91 5.33
C LYS A 127 -7.63 1.13 6.34
N THR A 128 -7.99 -0.12 6.02
CA THR A 128 -8.79 -0.96 6.92
C THR A 128 -8.06 -1.30 8.21
N LEU A 129 -6.77 -1.61 8.15
CA LEU A 129 -5.97 -1.92 9.34
C LEU A 129 -5.82 -0.70 10.24
N HIS A 130 -5.52 0.48 9.67
CA HIS A 130 -5.50 1.72 10.43
C HIS A 130 -6.86 2.05 11.06
N GLY A 131 -7.96 1.80 10.33
CA GLY A 131 -9.32 2.00 10.84
C GLY A 131 -9.66 1.11 12.03
N ARG A 132 -9.24 -0.17 12.04
CA ARG A 132 -9.50 -1.09 13.16
C ARG A 132 -8.85 -0.65 14.47
N TRP A 133 -7.65 -0.07 14.41
CA TRP A 133 -6.92 0.40 15.60
C TRP A 133 -7.47 1.73 16.13
N ALA A 134 -8.02 2.58 15.27
CA ALA A 134 -8.64 3.85 15.69
C ALA A 134 -9.97 3.68 16.45
N THR A 135 -10.62 2.52 16.34
CA THR A 135 -11.91 2.19 16.98
C THR A 135 -11.81 1.18 18.12
N GLY A 136 -10.61 0.72 18.47
CA GLY A 136 -10.36 -0.26 19.54
C GLY A 136 -10.41 0.36 20.93
#